data_AF-A0A258Q3A2-F1
#
_entry.id   AF-A0A258Q3A2-F1
#
_cell.length_a   1.000
_cell.length_b   1.000
_cell.length_c   1.000
_cell.angle_alpha   90.00
_cell.angle_beta   90.00
_cell.angle_gamma   90.00
#
_symmetry.space_group_name_H-M   'P 1'
#
loop_
_entity.id
_entity.type
_entity.pdbx_description
1 polymer ?
#
loop_
_entity_poly.entity_id
_entity_poly.type
_entity_poly.pdbx_seq_one_letter_code
_entity_poly.pdbx_strand_id
1 'polypeptide(L)'
;EPIEAAAQTEVITKKIQQVMNKSFTIDQHQFNVTASIGLVLFSGQHLSGDEFLKQADIAMYDAKKSGRNMFRFFDPQMQNTINNKVLLEEELRKALVMHQFKLYYQVQVDSHGKAFGAEALIRWVHPERGVVSPFHFIPLAEETGLILPIGNWVLNEACAQLKSWENDASTQHLSVSINVSAKQFHQTDFVEQVEAALLKHQIKPMLLKLELTESMLVDNIENTIVLMKAIRKLGVRFELDDFGTGYSSLQYLKRLPLHQLKIDQSFVREINSDKSDKAIVKTIVKMAQGLGLEVIAEGVETEQQRQILKNLGCGYYQGYLFSQPLPIEMFMVTLQL
;
A
#
# COMPACT_ATOMS: atom_id res chain seq x y z
N GLU A 1 -32.89 24.10 21.76
CA GLU A 1 -32.57 24.18 20.32
C GLU A 1 -31.26 23.48 20.01
N PRO A 2 -31.20 22.57 19.01
CA PRO A 2 -30.00 21.77 18.71
C PRO A 2 -28.76 22.61 18.37
N ILE A 3 -28.93 23.71 17.65
CA ILE A 3 -27.84 24.62 17.25
C ILE A 3 -27.21 25.29 18.48
N GLU A 4 -28.04 25.71 19.42
CA GLU A 4 -27.58 26.34 20.66
C GLU A 4 -26.85 25.34 21.56
N ALA A 5 -27.39 24.12 21.68
CA ALA A 5 -26.75 23.03 22.42
C ALA A 5 -25.39 22.66 21.81
N ALA A 6 -25.29 22.59 20.48
CA ALA A 6 -24.03 22.36 19.78
C ALA A 6 -23.00 23.46 20.08
N ALA A 7 -23.38 24.73 19.95
CA ALA A 7 -22.51 25.86 20.21
C ALA A 7 -22.00 25.89 21.66
N GLN A 8 -22.88 25.65 22.63
CA GLN A 8 -22.49 25.58 24.05
C GLN A 8 -21.54 24.41 24.32
N THR A 9 -21.82 23.24 23.74
CA THR A 9 -20.96 22.05 23.87
C THR A 9 -19.57 22.32 23.29
N GLU A 10 -19.49 22.98 22.14
CA GLU A 10 -18.23 23.35 21.51
C GLU A 10 -17.40 24.30 22.40
N VAL A 11 -18.04 25.31 22.99
CA VAL A 11 -17.39 26.25 23.91
C VAL A 11 -16.82 25.52 25.12
N ILE A 12 -17.58 24.61 25.73
CA ILE A 12 -17.12 23.82 26.89
C ILE A 12 -15.95 22.90 26.49
N THR A 13 -16.06 22.24 25.35
CA THR A 13 -15.03 21.31 24.86
C THR A 13 -13.71 22.02 24.57
N LYS A 14 -13.77 23.20 23.96
CA LYS A 14 -12.59 24.06 23.75
C LYS A 14 -11.93 24.45 25.08
N LYS A 15 -12.70 24.74 26.13
CA LYS A 15 -12.14 25.01 27.47
C LYS A 15 -11.40 23.79 28.03
N ILE A 16 -11.97 22.59 27.89
CA ILE A 16 -11.32 21.34 28.32
C ILE A 16 -10.00 21.14 27.56
N GLN A 17 -10.00 21.27 26.23
CA GLN A 17 -8.79 21.14 25.43
C GLN A 17 -7.71 22.16 25.80
N GLN A 18 -8.10 23.42 26.04
CA GLN A 18 -7.17 24.46 26.46
C GLN A 18 -6.50 24.15 27.80
N VAL A 19 -7.22 23.53 28.74
CA VAL A 19 -6.65 23.08 30.02
C VAL A 19 -5.72 21.89 29.80
N MET A 20 -6.15 20.90 29.00
CA MET A 20 -5.37 19.69 28.73
C MET A 20 -4.08 19.98 27.95
N ASN A 21 -4.08 20.99 27.07
CA ASN A 21 -2.89 21.35 26.28
C ASN A 21 -1.84 22.16 27.07
N LYS A 22 -2.06 22.42 28.36
CA LYS A 22 -1.03 22.99 29.24
C LYS A 22 -0.03 21.90 29.65
N SER A 23 1.21 22.30 29.89
CA SER A 23 2.20 21.39 30.45
C SER A 23 1.87 21.06 31.91
N PHE A 24 1.92 19.79 32.26
CA PHE A 24 1.74 19.28 33.62
C PHE A 24 3.10 19.01 34.23
N THR A 25 3.35 19.57 35.41
CA THR A 25 4.54 19.25 36.18
C THR A 25 4.22 18.10 37.14
N ILE A 26 4.93 16.99 36.99
CA ILE A 26 4.92 15.87 37.93
C ILE A 26 6.37 15.70 38.40
N ASP A 27 6.60 15.87 39.70
CA ASP A 27 7.92 16.03 40.31
C ASP A 27 8.74 17.17 39.67
N GLN A 28 9.88 16.84 39.04
CA GLN A 28 10.76 17.80 38.35
C GLN A 28 10.63 17.71 36.81
N HIS A 29 9.64 16.97 36.30
CA HIS A 29 9.46 16.72 34.88
C HIS A 29 8.20 17.41 34.35
N GLN A 30 8.31 17.95 33.14
CA GLN A 30 7.19 18.54 32.40
C GLN A 30 6.63 17.54 31.39
N PHE A 31 5.33 17.34 31.42
CA PHE A 31 4.60 16.45 30.54
C PHE A 31 3.59 17.24 29.72
N ASN A 32 3.58 17.01 28.41
CA ASN A 32 2.55 17.54 27.53
C ASN A 32 1.56 16.42 27.22
N VAL A 33 0.29 16.64 27.57
CA VAL A 33 -0.80 15.71 27.30
C VAL A 33 -1.76 16.38 26.32
N THR A 34 -2.46 15.58 25.52
CA THR A 34 -3.52 16.07 24.63
C THR A 34 -4.77 15.23 24.83
N ALA A 35 -5.93 15.74 24.45
CA ALA A 35 -7.20 15.04 24.57
C ALA A 35 -7.95 14.98 23.24
N SER A 36 -8.42 13.79 22.88
CA SER A 36 -9.40 13.57 21.81
C SER A 36 -10.76 13.34 22.44
N ILE A 37 -11.78 14.12 22.05
CA ILE A 37 -13.07 14.18 22.75
C ILE A 37 -14.21 13.86 21.79
N GLY A 38 -15.11 12.97 22.19
CA GLY A 38 -16.34 12.66 21.44
C GLY A 38 -17.55 13.34 22.05
N LEU A 39 -18.40 13.93 21.21
CA LEU A 39 -19.55 14.71 21.62
C LEU A 39 -20.83 14.10 21.04
N VAL A 40 -21.88 14.00 21.84
CA VAL A 40 -23.19 13.53 21.38
C VAL A 40 -24.24 14.54 21.80
N LEU A 41 -25.02 15.02 20.83
CA LEU A 41 -26.18 15.86 21.09
C LEU A 41 -27.42 14.97 21.19
N PHE A 42 -28.19 15.17 22.24
CA PHE A 42 -29.42 14.43 22.48
C PHE A 42 -30.58 15.41 22.69
N SER A 43 -31.74 15.06 22.16
CA SER A 43 -32.95 15.87 22.30
C SER A 43 -34.19 14.98 22.21
N GLY A 44 -34.72 14.55 23.36
CA GLY A 44 -35.95 13.77 23.43
C GLY A 44 -35.88 12.38 22.76
N GLN A 45 -34.69 11.90 22.43
CA GLN A 45 -34.48 10.57 21.84
C GLN A 45 -34.65 9.50 22.93
N HIS A 46 -35.40 8.43 22.65
CA HIS A 46 -35.51 7.26 23.52
C HIS A 46 -34.32 6.30 23.32
N LEU A 47 -33.10 6.83 23.47
CA LEU A 47 -31.89 6.00 23.55
C LEU A 47 -31.56 5.73 25.01
N SER A 48 -31.02 4.54 25.27
CA SER A 48 -30.45 4.18 26.56
C SER A 48 -29.17 4.98 26.85
N GLY A 49 -28.81 5.10 28.13
CA GLY A 49 -27.54 5.74 28.52
C GLY A 49 -26.32 5.07 27.85
N ASP A 50 -26.36 3.75 27.71
CA ASP A 50 -25.30 2.98 27.05
C ASP A 50 -25.16 3.32 25.56
N GLU A 51 -26.26 3.61 24.87
CA GLU A 51 -26.23 4.05 23.47
C GLU A 51 -25.59 5.43 23.31
N PHE A 52 -25.88 6.37 24.21
CA PHE A 52 -25.20 7.68 24.20
C PHE A 52 -23.71 7.55 24.48
N LEU A 53 -23.32 6.69 25.42
CA LEU A 53 -21.90 6.41 25.69
C LEU A 53 -21.21 5.79 24.47
N LYS A 54 -21.86 4.83 23.80
CA LYS A 54 -21.35 4.23 22.56
C LYS A 54 -21.16 5.27 21.46
N GLN A 55 -22.13 6.15 21.25
CA GLN A 55 -22.04 7.22 20.25
C GLN A 55 -20.89 8.20 20.58
N ALA A 56 -20.70 8.53 21.86
CA ALA A 56 -19.62 9.42 22.29
C ALA A 56 -18.25 8.76 22.09
N ASP A 57 -18.14 7.47 22.39
CA ASP A 57 -16.91 6.71 22.18
C ASP A 57 -16.54 6.63 20.68
N ILE A 58 -17.53 6.42 19.81
CA ILE A 58 -17.34 6.44 18.36
C ILE A 58 -16.79 7.79 17.87
N ALA A 59 -17.41 8.88 18.31
CA ALA A 59 -16.95 10.23 17.95
C ALA A 59 -15.55 10.51 18.51
N MET A 60 -15.23 10.05 19.73
CA MET A 60 -13.90 10.18 20.32
C MET A 60 -12.85 9.39 19.52
N TYR A 61 -13.21 8.19 19.06
CA TYR A 61 -12.31 7.36 18.26
C TYR A 61 -12.05 7.98 16.88
N ASP A 62 -13.08 8.56 16.25
CA ASP A 62 -12.92 9.34 15.02
C ASP A 62 -11.99 10.54 15.23
N ALA A 63 -12.13 11.26 16.35
CA ALA A 63 -11.23 12.34 16.73
C ALA A 63 -9.77 11.87 16.92
N LYS A 64 -9.55 10.64 17.40
CA LYS A 64 -8.20 10.05 17.48
C LYS A 64 -7.63 9.72 16.11
N LYS A 65 -8.44 9.22 15.18
CA LYS A 65 -8.00 8.88 13.81
C LYS A 65 -7.79 10.12 12.92
N SER A 66 -8.59 11.15 13.10
CA SER A 66 -8.57 12.39 12.30
C SER A 66 -7.41 13.34 12.59
N GLY A 67 -6.43 12.96 13.42
CA GLY A 67 -5.27 13.80 13.76
C GLY A 67 -5.00 13.99 15.25
N ARG A 68 -5.85 13.41 16.12
CA ARG A 68 -5.79 13.56 17.59
C ARG A 68 -5.95 15.02 18.05
N ASN A 69 -5.94 15.26 19.36
CA ASN A 69 -6.07 16.59 19.97
C ASN A 69 -7.22 17.45 19.42
N MET A 70 -8.36 16.82 19.16
CA MET A 70 -9.54 17.46 18.58
C MET A 70 -10.82 16.89 19.18
N PHE A 71 -11.94 17.54 18.90
CA PHE A 71 -13.25 16.99 19.22
C PHE A 71 -14.05 16.70 17.96
N ARG A 72 -14.96 15.73 18.05
CA ARG A 72 -15.89 15.39 16.99
C ARG A 72 -17.28 15.22 17.58
N PHE A 73 -18.29 15.74 16.88
CA PHE A 73 -19.67 15.38 17.13
C PHE A 73 -19.96 14.04 16.48
N PHE A 74 -20.76 13.22 17.17
CA PHE A 74 -21.29 11.99 16.63
C PHE A 74 -22.14 12.32 15.41
N ASP A 75 -21.78 11.68 14.30
CA ASP A 75 -22.56 11.61 13.07
C ASP A 75 -22.96 10.15 12.87
N PRO A 76 -24.25 9.83 12.63
CA PRO A 76 -24.69 8.49 12.26
C PRO A 76 -23.84 7.84 11.14
N GLN A 77 -23.25 8.63 10.24
CA GLN A 77 -22.30 8.15 9.24
C GLN A 77 -21.08 7.48 9.87
N MET A 78 -20.56 7.98 11.01
CA MET A 78 -19.44 7.35 11.73
C MET A 78 -19.79 5.95 12.22
N GLN A 79 -20.99 5.76 12.77
CA GLN A 79 -21.48 4.44 13.19
C GLN A 79 -21.62 3.50 11.98
N ASN A 80 -22.15 3.99 10.87
CA ASN A 80 -22.27 3.21 9.63
C ASN A 80 -20.89 2.80 9.08
N THR A 81 -19.89 3.69 9.11
CA THR A 81 -18.52 3.36 8.71
C THR A 81 -17.93 2.25 9.57
N ILE A 82 -18.13 2.29 10.89
CA ILE A 82 -17.66 1.23 11.79
C ILE A 82 -18.37 -0.10 11.50
N ASN A 83 -19.69 -0.08 11.37
CA ASN A 83 -20.46 -1.29 11.05
C ASN A 83 -20.03 -1.90 9.71
N ASN A 84 -19.84 -1.07 8.69
CA ASN A 84 -19.35 -1.51 7.39
C ASN A 84 -17.94 -2.11 7.48
N LYS A 85 -17.06 -1.57 8.33
CA LYS A 85 -15.73 -2.17 8.57
C LYS A 85 -15.81 -3.55 9.21
N VAL A 86 -16.67 -3.72 10.21
CA VAL A 86 -16.87 -5.04 10.86
C VAL A 86 -17.40 -6.06 9.86
N LEU A 87 -18.41 -5.69 9.07
CA LEU A 87 -18.94 -6.56 8.02
C LEU A 87 -17.88 -6.90 6.97
N LEU A 88 -17.12 -5.90 6.51
CA LEU A 88 -16.04 -6.09 5.55
C LEU A 88 -14.94 -7.01 6.11
N GLU A 89 -14.58 -6.88 7.39
CA GLU A 89 -13.61 -7.77 8.04
C GLU A 89 -14.08 -9.23 8.05
N GLU A 90 -15.34 -9.47 8.42
CA GLU A 90 -15.93 -10.80 8.36
C GLU A 90 -15.96 -11.37 6.93
N GLU A 91 -16.32 -10.54 5.96
CA GLU A 91 -16.31 -10.90 4.54
C GLU A 91 -14.90 -11.24 4.05
N LEU A 92 -13.85 -10.51 4.46
CA LEU A 92 -12.47 -10.80 4.09
C LEU A 92 -11.97 -12.12 4.68
N ARG A 93 -12.35 -12.44 5.93
CA ARG A 93 -12.06 -13.76 6.51
C ARG A 93 -12.71 -14.88 5.72
N LYS A 94 -13.97 -14.70 5.30
CA LYS A 94 -14.67 -15.66 4.42
C LYS A 94 -14.00 -15.74 3.05
N ALA A 95 -13.55 -14.62 2.49
CA ALA A 95 -12.92 -14.56 1.17
C ALA A 95 -11.65 -15.42 1.08
N LEU A 96 -10.83 -15.44 2.15
CA LEU A 96 -9.67 -16.32 2.25
C LEU A 96 -10.06 -17.80 2.19
N VAL A 97 -11.07 -18.21 2.97
CA VAL A 97 -11.51 -19.62 3.06
C VAL A 97 -12.24 -20.06 1.80
N MET A 98 -13.00 -19.16 1.17
CA MET A 98 -13.82 -19.42 -0.01
C MET A 98 -13.07 -19.17 -1.33
N HIS A 99 -11.75 -18.97 -1.30
CA HIS A 99 -10.91 -18.73 -2.48
C HIS A 99 -11.44 -17.60 -3.40
N GLN A 100 -11.88 -16.50 -2.80
CA GLN A 100 -12.44 -15.36 -3.53
C GLN A 100 -11.38 -14.35 -4.00
N PHE A 101 -10.12 -14.51 -3.61
CA PHE A 101 -9.04 -13.69 -4.13
C PHE A 101 -8.52 -14.25 -5.45
N LYS A 102 -8.15 -13.34 -6.36
CA LYS A 102 -7.46 -13.65 -7.61
C LYS A 102 -6.31 -12.68 -7.82
N LEU A 103 -5.26 -13.13 -8.50
CA LEU A 103 -4.22 -12.25 -9.02
C LEU A 103 -4.58 -11.82 -10.44
N TYR A 104 -4.51 -10.51 -10.66
CA TYR A 104 -4.52 -9.90 -11.97
C TYR A 104 -3.09 -9.48 -12.29
N TYR A 105 -2.72 -9.49 -13.56
CA TYR A 105 -1.35 -9.25 -14.00
C TYR A 105 -1.32 -8.03 -14.91
N GLN A 106 -0.45 -7.09 -14.60
CA GLN A 106 -0.16 -5.96 -15.48
C GLN A 106 1.24 -6.13 -16.07
N VAL A 107 1.33 -6.04 -17.41
CA VAL A 107 2.59 -6.26 -18.12
C VAL A 107 3.60 -5.14 -17.86
N GLN A 108 4.86 -5.53 -17.68
CA GLN A 108 6.03 -4.65 -17.66
C GLN A 108 6.83 -4.87 -18.94
N VAL A 109 7.13 -3.79 -19.67
CA VAL A 109 7.75 -3.84 -21.00
C VAL A 109 9.05 -3.04 -21.09
N ASP A 110 9.96 -3.51 -21.94
CA ASP A 110 11.22 -2.82 -22.22
C ASP A 110 11.06 -1.68 -23.23
N SER A 111 12.20 -1.07 -23.63
CA SER A 111 12.22 0.05 -24.56
C SER A 111 11.63 -0.28 -25.94
N HIS A 112 11.62 -1.56 -26.31
CA HIS A 112 11.10 -2.08 -27.57
C HIS A 112 9.65 -2.53 -27.46
N GLY A 113 9.05 -2.48 -26.27
CA GLY A 113 7.70 -2.99 -26.01
C GLY A 113 7.65 -4.49 -25.73
N LYS A 114 8.81 -5.14 -25.53
CA LYS A 114 8.85 -6.57 -25.20
C LYS A 114 8.55 -6.78 -23.72
N ALA A 115 7.62 -7.67 -23.42
CA ALA A 115 7.32 -8.08 -22.04
C ALA A 115 8.53 -8.77 -21.39
N PHE A 116 8.91 -8.29 -20.21
CA PHE A 116 9.96 -8.89 -19.38
C PHE A 116 9.46 -9.29 -17.98
N GLY A 117 8.28 -8.83 -17.58
CA GLY A 117 7.69 -9.16 -16.29
C GLY A 117 6.22 -8.77 -16.19
N ALA A 118 5.64 -9.04 -15.04
CA ALA A 118 4.29 -8.65 -14.69
C ALA A 118 4.21 -8.26 -13.21
N GLU A 119 3.47 -7.21 -12.91
CA GLU A 119 3.05 -6.93 -11.55
C GLU A 119 1.77 -7.72 -11.24
N ALA A 120 1.82 -8.53 -10.18
CA ALA A 120 0.70 -9.31 -9.68
C ALA A 120 -0.10 -8.49 -8.65
N LEU A 121 -1.29 -8.10 -9.06
CA LEU A 121 -2.19 -7.22 -8.35
C LEU A 121 -3.39 -8.00 -7.84
N ILE A 122 -3.52 -8.08 -6.51
CA ILE A 122 -4.66 -8.77 -5.90
C ILE A 122 -5.98 -8.10 -6.25
N ARG A 123 -6.99 -8.93 -6.51
CA ARG A 123 -8.39 -8.55 -6.68
C ARG A 123 -9.25 -9.46 -5.82
N TRP A 124 -10.30 -8.89 -5.23
CA TRP A 124 -11.29 -9.67 -4.51
C TRP A 124 -12.53 -9.85 -5.38
N VAL A 125 -12.77 -11.08 -5.82
CA VAL A 125 -13.95 -11.47 -6.61
C VAL A 125 -15.09 -11.79 -5.64
N HIS A 126 -15.82 -10.77 -5.23
CA HIS A 126 -16.94 -10.88 -4.32
C HIS A 126 -18.19 -11.40 -5.07
N PRO A 127 -18.96 -12.35 -4.50
CA PRO A 127 -20.15 -12.91 -5.15
C PRO A 127 -21.21 -11.84 -5.49
N GLU A 128 -21.43 -10.88 -4.59
CA GLU A 128 -22.42 -9.81 -4.78
C GLU A 128 -21.86 -8.50 -5.36
N ARG A 129 -20.60 -8.14 -5.07
CA ARG A 129 -20.00 -6.83 -5.46
C ARG A 129 -19.14 -6.91 -6.72
N GLY A 130 -18.98 -8.10 -7.30
CA GLY A 130 -18.06 -8.32 -8.41
C GLY A 130 -16.61 -8.14 -7.99
N VAL A 131 -15.79 -7.56 -8.87
CA VAL A 131 -14.35 -7.37 -8.64
C VAL A 131 -14.11 -6.12 -7.80
N VAL A 132 -13.75 -6.32 -6.53
CA VAL A 132 -13.44 -5.25 -5.57
C VAL A 132 -11.96 -4.88 -5.64
N SER A 133 -11.69 -3.57 -5.72
CA SER A 133 -10.34 -3.01 -5.79
C SER A 133 -9.58 -3.15 -4.45
N PRO A 134 -8.26 -3.41 -4.48
CA PRO A 134 -7.42 -3.45 -3.27
C PRO A 134 -7.51 -2.17 -2.43
N PHE A 135 -7.70 -1.00 -3.05
CA PHE A 135 -7.87 0.27 -2.34
C PHE A 135 -9.01 0.24 -1.31
N HIS A 136 -10.03 -0.61 -1.49
CA HIS A 136 -11.16 -0.70 -0.57
C HIS A 136 -10.92 -1.64 0.62
N PHE A 137 -10.05 -2.64 0.50
CA PHE A 137 -9.94 -3.68 1.51
C PHE A 137 -8.53 -3.84 2.11
N ILE A 138 -7.47 -3.47 1.41
CA ILE A 138 -6.10 -3.56 1.94
C ILE A 138 -5.91 -2.71 3.22
N PRO A 139 -6.39 -1.45 3.31
CA PRO A 139 -6.26 -0.67 4.54
C PRO A 139 -6.91 -1.35 5.76
N LEU A 140 -8.06 -2.00 5.56
CA LEU A 140 -8.72 -2.75 6.64
C LEU A 140 -7.97 -4.05 6.94
N ALA A 141 -7.49 -4.76 5.93
CA ALA A 141 -6.70 -5.98 6.12
C ALA A 141 -5.41 -5.68 6.90
N GLU A 142 -4.77 -4.54 6.64
CA GLU A 142 -3.65 -4.07 7.43
C GLU A 142 -4.09 -3.75 8.86
N GLU A 143 -5.11 -2.92 9.06
CA GLU A 143 -5.63 -2.54 10.38
C GLU A 143 -5.91 -3.77 11.27
N THR A 144 -6.53 -4.80 10.69
CA THR A 144 -7.00 -6.02 11.38
C THR A 144 -5.98 -7.17 11.42
N GLY A 145 -4.85 -7.05 10.71
CA GLY A 145 -3.85 -8.10 10.60
C GLY A 145 -4.19 -9.21 9.59
N LEU A 146 -5.34 -9.14 8.90
CA LEU A 146 -5.68 -10.06 7.80
C LEU A 146 -4.75 -9.91 6.59
N ILE A 147 -3.97 -8.81 6.51
CA ILE A 147 -2.96 -8.65 5.47
C ILE A 147 -1.88 -9.73 5.52
N LEU A 148 -1.61 -10.32 6.69
CA LEU A 148 -0.60 -11.37 6.86
C LEU A 148 -1.00 -12.67 6.14
N PRO A 149 -2.17 -13.30 6.42
CA PRO A 149 -2.60 -14.47 5.67
C PRO A 149 -2.90 -14.16 4.19
N ILE A 150 -3.39 -12.96 3.86
CA ILE A 150 -3.59 -12.54 2.46
C ILE A 150 -2.25 -12.45 1.73
N GLY A 151 -1.24 -11.81 2.33
CA GLY A 151 0.08 -11.67 1.74
C GLY A 151 0.79 -13.01 1.53
N ASN A 152 0.66 -13.95 2.47
CA ASN A 152 1.17 -15.30 2.29
C ASN A 152 0.44 -16.05 1.15
N TRP A 153 -0.86 -15.85 0.99
CA TRP A 153 -1.61 -16.37 -0.15
C TRP A 153 -1.10 -15.76 -1.48
N VAL A 154 -0.94 -14.43 -1.54
CA VAL A 154 -0.39 -13.73 -2.74
C VAL A 154 0.99 -14.28 -3.12
N LEU A 155 1.88 -14.43 -2.13
CA LEU A 155 3.22 -14.99 -2.35
C LEU A 155 3.17 -16.39 -2.94
N ASN A 156 2.31 -17.26 -2.39
CA ASN A 156 2.17 -18.63 -2.89
C ASN A 156 1.58 -18.66 -4.30
N GLU A 157 0.57 -17.85 -4.58
CA GLU A 157 -0.09 -17.79 -5.89
C GLU A 157 0.84 -17.23 -6.97
N ALA A 158 1.63 -16.19 -6.65
CA ALA A 158 2.64 -15.66 -7.55
C ALA A 158 3.75 -16.68 -7.85
N CYS A 159 4.19 -17.44 -6.84
CA CYS A 159 5.15 -18.53 -7.06
C CYS A 159 4.55 -19.66 -7.91
N ALA A 160 3.28 -20.03 -7.68
CA ALA A 160 2.59 -21.00 -8.51
C ALA A 160 2.49 -20.53 -9.98
N GLN A 161 2.21 -19.25 -10.19
CA GLN A 161 2.16 -18.67 -11.53
C GLN A 161 3.53 -18.73 -12.23
N LEU A 162 4.61 -18.31 -11.55
CA LEU A 162 5.97 -18.41 -12.07
C LEU A 162 6.33 -19.86 -12.44
N LYS A 163 5.91 -20.83 -11.63
CA LYS A 163 6.12 -22.25 -11.93
C LYS A 163 5.38 -22.69 -13.19
N SER A 164 4.14 -22.22 -13.39
CA SER A 164 3.36 -22.54 -14.59
C SER A 164 3.98 -21.98 -15.88
N TRP A 165 4.69 -20.85 -15.81
CA TRP A 165 5.37 -20.22 -16.94
C TRP A 165 6.74 -20.84 -17.28
N GLU A 166 7.30 -21.68 -16.39
CA GLU A 166 8.68 -22.15 -16.53
C GLU A 166 8.96 -22.94 -17.82
N ASN A 167 7.97 -23.66 -18.34
CA ASN A 167 8.14 -24.55 -19.50
C ASN A 167 7.70 -23.93 -20.83
N ASP A 168 7.16 -22.72 -20.83
CA ASP A 168 6.72 -22.04 -22.05
C ASP A 168 7.79 -21.02 -22.49
N ALA A 169 8.30 -21.18 -23.71
CA ALA A 169 9.35 -20.32 -24.25
C ALA A 169 8.97 -18.84 -24.31
N SER A 170 7.67 -18.53 -24.37
CA SER A 170 7.15 -17.16 -24.39
C SER A 170 7.06 -16.50 -23.00
N THR A 171 7.09 -17.29 -21.92
CA THR A 171 6.88 -16.78 -20.55
C THR A 171 7.95 -17.17 -19.54
N GLN A 172 8.82 -18.14 -19.84
CA GLN A 172 9.87 -18.62 -18.93
C GLN A 172 10.88 -17.54 -18.47
N HIS A 173 10.96 -16.42 -19.18
CA HIS A 173 11.82 -15.28 -18.85
C HIS A 173 11.10 -14.19 -18.04
N LEU A 174 9.79 -14.28 -17.87
CA LEU A 174 9.00 -13.26 -17.18
C LEU A 174 9.21 -13.34 -15.67
N SER A 175 9.47 -12.19 -15.06
CA SER A 175 9.40 -12.05 -13.61
C SER A 175 7.99 -11.70 -13.13
N VAL A 176 7.66 -12.02 -11.88
CA VAL A 176 6.46 -11.55 -11.19
C VAL A 176 6.86 -10.68 -10.01
N SER A 177 6.35 -9.46 -9.99
CA SER A 177 6.46 -8.54 -8.86
C SER A 177 5.20 -8.62 -7.99
N ILE A 178 5.36 -8.66 -6.66
CA ILE A 178 4.26 -8.61 -5.69
C ILE A 178 4.47 -7.50 -4.67
N ASN A 179 3.39 -6.81 -4.34
CA ASN A 179 3.36 -5.82 -3.26
C ASN A 179 3.43 -6.50 -1.89
N VAL A 180 4.32 -6.01 -1.02
CA VAL A 180 4.45 -6.50 0.36
C VAL A 180 4.15 -5.37 1.35
N SER A 181 3.15 -5.57 2.20
CA SER A 181 2.82 -4.60 3.25
C SER A 181 3.93 -4.49 4.30
N ALA A 182 4.04 -3.33 4.94
CA ALA A 182 4.94 -3.11 6.06
C ALA A 182 4.74 -4.14 7.19
N LYS A 183 3.48 -4.48 7.50
CA LYS A 183 3.15 -5.46 8.55
C LYS A 183 3.66 -6.86 8.20
N GLN A 184 3.52 -7.28 6.94
CA GLN A 184 4.00 -8.57 6.48
C GLN A 184 5.53 -8.63 6.48
N PHE A 185 6.19 -7.59 5.96
CA PHE A 185 7.64 -7.56 5.85
C PHE A 185 8.34 -7.64 7.22
N HIS A 186 7.75 -7.03 8.24
CA HIS A 186 8.28 -7.03 9.61
C HIS A 186 7.86 -8.26 10.44
N GLN A 187 7.15 -9.25 9.87
CA GLN A 187 6.93 -10.50 10.57
C GLN A 187 8.26 -11.21 10.83
N THR A 188 8.40 -11.77 12.02
CA THR A 188 9.62 -12.49 12.42
C THR A 188 9.92 -13.69 11.55
N ASP A 189 8.89 -14.32 10.98
CA ASP A 189 8.96 -15.52 10.15
C ASP A 189 8.83 -15.23 8.64
N PHE A 190 8.91 -13.97 8.21
CA PHE A 190 8.69 -13.61 6.80
C PHE A 190 9.76 -14.22 5.87
N VAL A 191 11.01 -14.27 6.31
CA VAL A 191 12.11 -14.86 5.52
C VAL A 191 11.84 -16.36 5.30
N GLU A 192 11.41 -17.06 6.34
CA GLU A 192 11.05 -18.47 6.33
C GLU A 192 9.82 -18.73 5.45
N GLN A 193 8.82 -17.83 5.47
CA GLN A 193 7.67 -17.92 4.57
C GLN A 193 8.09 -17.80 3.09
N VAL A 194 8.99 -16.87 2.76
CA VAL A 194 9.55 -16.72 1.41
C VAL A 194 10.32 -17.97 1.01
N GLU A 195 11.22 -18.47 1.86
CA GLU A 195 11.96 -19.70 1.61
C GLU A 195 11.03 -20.90 1.38
N ALA A 196 10.01 -21.07 2.23
CA ALA A 196 9.04 -22.14 2.10
C ALA A 196 8.25 -22.06 0.79
N ALA A 197 7.84 -20.87 0.35
CA ALA A 197 7.14 -20.67 -0.91
C ALA A 197 8.03 -21.02 -2.12
N LEU A 198 9.29 -20.60 -2.11
CA LEU A 198 10.26 -20.93 -3.16
C LEU A 198 10.50 -22.44 -3.25
N LEU A 199 10.68 -23.11 -2.11
CA LEU A 199 10.90 -24.56 -2.04
C LEU A 199 9.67 -25.35 -2.48
N LYS A 200 8.48 -24.95 -2.01
CA LYS A 200 7.21 -25.60 -2.33
C LYS A 200 6.93 -25.60 -3.83
N HIS A 201 7.14 -24.47 -4.49
CA HIS A 201 6.82 -24.29 -5.91
C HIS A 201 8.01 -24.55 -6.85
N GLN A 202 9.23 -24.66 -6.31
CA GLN A 202 10.45 -24.94 -7.06
C GLN A 202 10.65 -23.98 -8.25
N ILE A 203 10.57 -22.69 -7.98
CA ILE A 203 10.78 -21.63 -8.98
C ILE A 203 12.22 -21.12 -8.98
N LYS A 204 12.64 -20.48 -10.07
CA LYS A 204 13.87 -19.68 -10.11
C LYS A 204 13.66 -18.42 -9.24
N PRO A 205 14.34 -18.27 -8.09
CA PRO A 205 14.02 -17.19 -7.15
C PRO A 205 14.21 -15.79 -7.73
N MET A 206 15.12 -15.63 -8.69
CA MET A 206 15.39 -14.35 -9.38
C MET A 206 14.22 -13.82 -10.21
N LEU A 207 13.22 -14.66 -10.52
CA LEU A 207 11.99 -14.25 -11.21
C LEU A 207 10.92 -13.74 -10.24
N LEU A 208 11.04 -13.99 -8.94
CA LEU A 208 10.19 -13.37 -7.94
C LEU A 208 10.80 -12.03 -7.51
N LYS A 209 9.98 -10.98 -7.54
CA LYS A 209 10.35 -9.66 -7.05
C LYS A 209 9.38 -9.20 -5.97
N LEU A 210 9.92 -8.63 -4.89
CA LEU A 210 9.13 -8.05 -3.82
C LEU A 210 9.18 -6.52 -3.95
N GLU A 211 8.02 -5.92 -4.08
CA GLU A 211 7.84 -4.47 -4.12
C GLU A 211 7.58 -3.96 -2.71
N LEU A 212 8.38 -2.97 -2.31
CA LEU A 212 8.31 -2.33 -1.02
C LEU A 212 8.05 -0.85 -1.24
N THR A 213 7.17 -0.23 -0.47
CA THR A 213 6.96 1.22 -0.56
C THR A 213 8.09 1.98 0.13
N GLU A 214 8.32 3.21 -0.32
CA GLU A 214 9.29 4.13 0.29
C GLU A 214 9.02 4.38 1.78
N SER A 215 7.76 4.51 2.18
CA SER A 215 7.35 4.77 3.57
C SER A 215 7.72 3.60 4.51
N MET A 216 7.72 2.37 4.01
CA MET A 216 8.12 1.19 4.79
C MET A 216 9.58 1.24 5.24
N LEU A 217 10.44 1.97 4.52
CA LEU A 217 11.86 2.06 4.82
C LEU A 217 12.17 2.99 6.01
N VAL A 218 11.28 3.91 6.36
CA VAL A 218 11.57 5.01 7.29
C VAL A 218 11.57 4.55 8.75
N ASP A 219 10.64 3.69 9.13
CA ASP A 219 10.41 3.36 10.55
C ASP A 219 11.51 2.49 11.16
N ASN A 220 12.14 1.60 10.38
CA ASN A 220 13.16 0.67 10.89
C ASN A 220 14.17 0.21 9.82
N ILE A 221 14.88 1.16 9.22
CA ILE A 221 15.77 0.91 8.08
C ILE A 221 16.83 -0.18 8.33
N GLU A 222 17.41 -0.26 9.52
CA GLU A 222 18.47 -1.24 9.82
C GLU A 222 17.94 -2.67 9.80
N ASN A 223 16.80 -2.91 10.46
CA ASN A 223 16.17 -4.23 10.43
C ASN A 223 15.67 -4.57 9.02
N THR A 224 15.13 -3.60 8.29
CA THR A 224 14.73 -3.78 6.90
C THR A 224 15.89 -4.22 6.01
N ILE A 225 17.07 -3.58 6.15
CA ILE A 225 18.28 -3.97 5.41
C ILE A 225 18.69 -5.42 5.74
N VAL A 226 18.61 -5.84 7.00
CA VAL A 226 18.96 -7.21 7.43
C VAL A 226 18.02 -8.22 6.77
N LEU A 227 16.70 -8.00 6.84
CA LEU A 227 15.69 -8.87 6.24
C LEU A 227 15.83 -8.94 4.72
N MET A 228 15.98 -7.80 4.05
CA MET A 228 16.18 -7.78 2.60
C MET A 228 17.45 -8.52 2.18
N LYS A 229 18.55 -8.42 2.95
CA LYS A 229 19.76 -9.18 2.67
C LYS A 229 19.57 -10.68 2.86
N ALA A 230 18.79 -11.10 3.86
CA ALA A 230 18.46 -12.52 4.06
C ALA A 230 17.65 -13.06 2.88
N ILE A 231 16.59 -12.37 2.46
CA ILE A 231 15.76 -12.76 1.32
C ILE A 231 16.54 -12.73 0.00
N ARG A 232 17.43 -11.74 -0.21
CA ARG A 232 18.28 -11.69 -1.40
C ARG A 232 19.25 -12.87 -1.48
N LYS A 233 19.70 -13.44 -0.35
CA LYS A 233 20.51 -14.67 -0.37
C LYS A 233 19.75 -15.88 -0.91
N LEU A 234 18.42 -15.87 -0.84
CA LEU A 234 17.55 -16.87 -1.48
C LEU A 234 17.46 -16.64 -3.01
N GLY A 235 17.92 -15.49 -3.51
CA GLY A 235 17.93 -15.12 -4.93
C GLY A 235 16.77 -14.22 -5.37
N VAL A 236 15.85 -13.90 -4.46
CA VAL A 236 14.72 -12.98 -4.70
C VAL A 236 15.22 -11.54 -4.88
N ARG A 237 14.55 -10.79 -5.77
CA ARG A 237 14.89 -9.38 -6.05
C ARG A 237 13.94 -8.43 -5.34
N PHE A 238 14.40 -7.20 -5.15
CA PHE A 238 13.62 -6.13 -4.53
C PHE A 238 13.47 -4.94 -5.47
N GLU A 239 12.28 -4.38 -5.46
CA GLU A 239 11.92 -3.15 -6.15
C GLU A 239 11.41 -2.15 -5.12
N LEU A 240 11.74 -0.88 -5.31
CA LEU A 240 11.22 0.20 -4.47
C LEU A 240 10.11 0.90 -5.23
N ASP A 241 8.91 0.82 -4.66
CA ASP A 241 7.66 1.34 -5.21
C ASP A 241 7.36 2.77 -4.74
N ASP A 242 6.52 3.48 -5.48
CA ASP A 242 6.09 4.88 -5.24
C ASP A 242 7.27 5.87 -5.02
N PHE A 243 8.42 5.64 -5.67
CA PHE A 243 9.64 6.39 -5.36
C PHE A 243 9.53 7.88 -5.73
N GLY A 244 9.82 8.74 -4.76
CA GLY A 244 9.83 10.20 -4.90
C GLY A 244 8.65 10.88 -4.19
N THR A 245 7.70 10.11 -3.66
CA THR A 245 6.58 10.64 -2.86
C THR A 245 6.92 10.72 -1.36
N GLY A 246 7.97 10.03 -0.91
CA GLY A 246 8.41 9.98 0.48
C GLY A 246 9.75 10.68 0.77
N TYR A 247 10.34 10.32 1.91
CA TYR A 247 11.62 10.83 2.37
C TYR A 247 12.70 9.74 2.34
N SER A 248 13.31 9.50 1.18
CA SER A 248 14.46 8.62 1.04
C SER A 248 15.77 9.35 1.24
N SER A 249 16.58 8.89 2.20
CA SER A 249 17.98 9.28 2.24
C SER A 249 18.78 8.48 1.21
N LEU A 250 19.49 9.18 0.32
CA LEU A 250 20.46 8.59 -0.62
C LEU A 250 21.46 7.65 0.07
N GLN A 251 21.80 7.94 1.33
CA GLN A 251 22.69 7.11 2.13
C GLN A 251 22.10 5.73 2.40
N TYR A 252 20.79 5.63 2.63
CA TYR A 252 20.11 4.36 2.84
C TYR A 252 19.91 3.63 1.51
N LEU A 253 19.55 4.36 0.45
CA LEU A 253 19.36 3.78 -0.88
C LEU A 253 20.59 3.00 -1.36
N LYS A 254 21.80 3.53 -1.11
CA LYS A 254 23.06 2.84 -1.42
C LYS A 254 23.28 1.52 -0.65
N ARG A 255 22.66 1.36 0.52
CA ARG A 255 22.83 0.19 1.40
C ARG A 255 21.77 -0.88 1.16
N LEU A 256 20.64 -0.50 0.59
CA LEU A 256 19.54 -1.40 0.31
C LEU A 256 19.90 -2.31 -0.87
N PRO A 257 19.61 -3.61 -0.80
CA PRO A 257 19.92 -4.56 -1.85
C PRO A 257 18.89 -4.52 -3.00
N LEU A 258 18.58 -3.32 -3.50
CA LEU A 258 17.59 -3.09 -4.55
C LEU A 258 18.11 -3.51 -5.93
N HIS A 259 17.17 -3.87 -6.80
CA HIS A 259 17.44 -4.15 -8.22
C HIS A 259 16.87 -3.04 -9.11
N GLN A 260 15.68 -2.55 -8.78
CA GLN A 260 14.92 -1.60 -9.61
C GLN A 260 14.23 -0.56 -8.73
N LEU A 261 14.07 0.66 -9.26
CA LEU A 261 13.22 1.71 -8.70
C LEU A 261 12.01 1.92 -9.62
N LYS A 262 10.82 2.00 -9.05
CA LYS A 262 9.59 2.33 -9.77
C LYS A 262 9.28 3.82 -9.55
N ILE A 263 9.19 4.58 -10.64
CA ILE A 263 8.81 6.01 -10.59
C ILE A 263 7.31 6.08 -10.44
N ASP A 264 6.85 6.73 -9.36
CA ASP A 264 5.44 6.92 -9.05
C ASP A 264 4.68 7.58 -10.21
N GLN A 265 3.47 7.06 -10.47
CA GLN A 265 2.59 7.52 -11.53
C GLN A 265 2.25 9.02 -11.46
N SER A 266 2.26 9.64 -10.28
CA SER A 266 1.96 11.06 -10.11
C SER A 266 2.91 11.95 -10.91
N PHE A 267 4.21 11.62 -10.92
CA PHE A 267 5.21 12.35 -11.71
C PHE A 267 5.13 12.02 -13.22
N VAL A 268 4.68 10.81 -13.57
CA VAL A 268 4.55 10.38 -14.97
C VAL A 268 3.33 11.00 -15.62
N ARG A 269 2.23 11.15 -14.88
CA ARG A 269 0.95 11.66 -15.37
C ARG A 269 1.09 13.06 -15.96
N GLU A 270 1.80 13.97 -15.30
CA GLU A 270 1.93 15.37 -15.71
C GLU A 270 3.27 15.71 -16.40
N ILE A 271 4.11 14.71 -16.71
CA ILE A 271 5.47 14.87 -17.27
C ILE A 271 5.53 15.67 -18.60
N ASN A 272 4.41 15.72 -19.31
CA ASN A 272 4.27 16.46 -20.57
C ASN A 272 4.24 17.98 -20.35
N SER A 273 3.62 18.43 -19.27
CA SER A 273 3.30 19.83 -18.99
C SER A 273 4.07 20.41 -17.81
N ASP A 274 4.34 19.61 -16.79
CA ASP A 274 5.04 20.06 -15.58
C ASP A 274 6.56 19.90 -15.71
N LYS A 275 7.27 21.03 -15.65
CA LYS A 275 8.74 21.07 -15.67
C LYS A 275 9.35 20.52 -14.39
N SER A 276 8.66 20.66 -13.25
CA SER A 276 9.04 20.13 -11.95
C SER A 276 9.05 18.61 -12.01
N ASP A 277 7.94 17.98 -12.40
CA ASP A 277 7.85 16.51 -12.50
C ASP A 277 8.87 15.96 -13.48
N LYS A 278 9.04 16.60 -14.64
CA LYS A 278 10.09 16.22 -15.59
C LYS A 278 11.50 16.31 -14.99
N ALA A 279 11.77 17.30 -14.14
CA ALA A 279 13.05 17.44 -13.46
C ALA A 279 13.23 16.38 -12.36
N ILE A 280 12.18 16.05 -11.61
CA ILE A 280 12.16 14.98 -10.61
C ILE A 280 12.46 13.64 -11.28
N VAL A 281 11.71 13.27 -12.32
CA VAL A 281 11.94 12.04 -13.11
C VAL A 281 13.37 11.97 -13.62
N LYS A 282 13.89 13.05 -14.22
CA LYS A 282 15.27 13.11 -14.70
C LYS A 282 16.28 12.84 -13.58
N THR A 283 16.02 13.38 -12.39
CA THR A 283 16.89 13.22 -11.21
C THR A 283 16.87 11.78 -10.73
N ILE A 284 15.68 11.17 -10.62
CA ILE A 284 15.50 9.76 -10.24
C ILE A 284 16.27 8.85 -11.21
N VAL A 285 16.08 9.04 -12.52
CA VAL A 285 16.77 8.24 -13.55
C VAL A 285 18.29 8.36 -13.42
N LYS A 286 18.82 9.58 -13.24
CA LYS A 286 20.27 9.79 -13.11
C LYS A 286 20.85 9.22 -11.83
N MET A 287 20.12 9.33 -10.73
CA MET A 287 20.50 8.74 -9.45
C MET A 287 20.56 7.21 -9.54
N ALA A 288 19.53 6.57 -10.10
CA ALA A 288 19.47 5.12 -10.26
C ALA A 288 20.62 4.60 -11.13
N GLN A 289 20.91 5.28 -12.26
CA GLN A 289 22.08 4.98 -13.10
C GLN A 289 23.39 5.03 -12.31
N GLY A 290 23.57 6.04 -11.45
CA GLY A 290 24.76 6.18 -10.61
C GLY A 290 24.88 5.10 -9.52
N LEU A 291 23.77 4.48 -9.12
CA LEU A 291 23.71 3.39 -8.14
C LEU A 291 23.70 2.00 -8.77
N GLY A 292 23.68 1.90 -10.11
CA GLY A 292 23.56 0.63 -10.83
C GLY A 292 22.18 -0.03 -10.67
N LEU A 293 21.14 0.77 -10.45
CA LEU A 293 19.75 0.32 -10.34
C LEU A 293 19.02 0.51 -11.67
N GLU A 294 18.12 -0.42 -11.99
CA GLU A 294 17.17 -0.25 -13.08
C GLU A 294 16.07 0.74 -12.68
N VAL A 295 15.40 1.34 -13.67
CA VAL A 295 14.29 2.26 -13.45
C VAL A 295 13.14 1.89 -14.37
N ILE A 296 11.97 1.70 -13.77
CA ILE A 296 10.69 1.53 -14.47
C ILE A 296 9.80 2.72 -14.16
N ALA A 297 9.08 3.21 -15.16
CA ALA A 297 8.07 4.25 -14.95
C ALA A 297 6.67 3.64 -14.94
N GLU A 298 5.88 3.99 -13.93
CA GLU A 298 4.50 3.54 -13.78
C GLU A 298 3.49 4.54 -14.31
N GLY A 299 2.26 4.09 -14.55
CA GLY A 299 1.19 4.97 -15.02
C GLY A 299 1.48 5.58 -16.40
N VAL A 300 2.25 4.91 -17.25
CA VAL A 300 2.46 5.36 -18.63
C VAL A 300 1.18 5.09 -19.43
N GLU A 301 0.48 6.16 -19.81
CA GLU A 301 -0.83 6.09 -20.49
C GLU A 301 -0.76 6.55 -21.96
N THR A 302 0.27 7.31 -22.34
CA THR A 302 0.39 7.90 -23.68
C THR A 302 1.79 7.67 -24.29
N GLU A 303 1.84 7.54 -25.62
CA GLU A 303 3.13 7.42 -26.33
C GLU A 303 4.00 8.68 -26.14
N GLN A 304 3.39 9.85 -25.92
CA GLN A 304 4.10 11.08 -25.59
C GLN A 304 4.87 10.96 -24.26
N GLN A 305 4.21 10.45 -23.20
CA GLN A 305 4.88 10.19 -21.91
C GLN A 305 6.04 9.21 -22.09
N ARG A 306 5.80 8.09 -22.79
CA ARG A 306 6.84 7.08 -23.09
C ARG A 306 8.05 7.70 -23.81
N GLN A 307 7.82 8.53 -24.83
CA GLN A 307 8.91 9.16 -25.56
C GLN A 307 9.70 10.15 -24.70
N ILE A 308 9.05 10.90 -23.81
CA ILE A 308 9.75 11.77 -22.85
C ILE A 308 10.59 10.93 -21.88
N LEU A 309 10.02 9.88 -21.29
CA LEU A 309 10.71 8.96 -20.38
C LEU A 309 11.95 8.33 -21.04
N LYS A 310 11.80 7.85 -22.28
CA LYS A 310 12.90 7.33 -23.11
C LYS A 310 14.01 8.36 -23.29
N ASN A 311 13.65 9.60 -23.62
CA ASN A 311 14.61 10.69 -23.80
C ASN A 311 15.33 11.07 -22.49
N LEU A 312 14.72 10.82 -21.34
CA LEU A 312 15.33 11.01 -20.02
C LEU A 312 16.24 9.83 -19.62
N GLY A 313 16.18 8.71 -20.35
CA GLY A 313 16.97 7.51 -20.11
C GLY A 313 16.26 6.43 -19.29
N CYS A 314 14.93 6.51 -19.12
CA CYS A 314 14.12 5.44 -18.56
C CYS A 314 13.76 4.45 -19.68
N GLY A 315 14.09 3.18 -19.51
CA GLY A 315 13.99 2.14 -20.54
C GLY A 315 12.92 1.08 -20.29
N TYR A 316 12.27 1.10 -19.13
CA TYR A 316 11.25 0.15 -18.74
C TYR A 316 9.96 0.87 -18.37
N TYR A 317 8.83 0.29 -18.72
CA TYR A 317 7.53 0.95 -18.55
C TYR A 317 6.45 -0.02 -18.07
N GLN A 318 5.50 0.54 -17.33
CA GLN A 318 4.26 -0.09 -16.92
C GLN A 318 3.14 0.96 -16.98
N GLY A 319 1.96 0.57 -17.47
CA GLY A 319 0.82 1.48 -17.52
C GLY A 319 -0.19 1.10 -18.60
N TYR A 320 -1.29 1.85 -18.64
CA TYR A 320 -2.44 1.57 -19.50
C TYR A 320 -2.18 1.79 -21.00
N LEU A 321 -1.06 2.42 -21.37
CA LEU A 321 -0.59 2.42 -22.75
C LEU A 321 -0.36 0.99 -23.28
N PHE A 322 0.07 0.07 -22.41
CA PHE A 322 0.41 -1.31 -22.78
C PHE A 322 -0.71 -2.27 -22.41
N SER A 323 -1.14 -2.24 -21.14
CA SER A 323 -2.26 -3.05 -20.68
C SER A 323 -2.80 -2.55 -19.33
N GLN A 324 -4.08 -2.76 -19.09
CA GLN A 324 -4.64 -2.73 -17.75
C GLN A 324 -4.26 -4.03 -17.01
N PRO A 325 -4.39 -4.09 -15.67
CA PRO A 325 -4.32 -5.36 -14.96
C PRO A 325 -5.39 -6.33 -15.47
N LEU A 326 -5.00 -7.52 -15.89
CA LEU A 326 -5.88 -8.51 -16.50
C LEU A 326 -5.88 -9.85 -15.73
N PRO A 327 -6.98 -10.62 -15.73
CA PRO A 327 -6.94 -12.03 -15.32
C PRO A 327 -5.91 -12.80 -16.15
N ILE A 328 -5.36 -13.89 -15.60
CA ILE A 328 -4.29 -14.65 -16.24
C ILE A 328 -4.63 -15.07 -17.68
N GLU A 329 -5.86 -15.50 -17.95
CA GLU A 329 -6.26 -15.96 -19.28
C GLU A 329 -6.17 -14.84 -20.32
N MET A 330 -6.56 -13.62 -19.94
CA MET A 330 -6.49 -12.45 -20.81
C MET A 330 -5.06 -11.89 -20.91
N PHE A 331 -4.30 -11.94 -19.81
CA PHE A 331 -2.89 -11.55 -19.79
C PHE A 331 -2.07 -12.38 -20.78
N MET A 332 -2.27 -13.71 -20.80
CA MET A 332 -1.56 -14.60 -21.73
C MET A 332 -1.82 -14.26 -23.20
N VAL A 333 -3.04 -13.80 -23.55
CA VAL A 333 -3.36 -13.35 -24.91
C VAL A 333 -2.57 -12.09 -25.28
N THR A 334 -2.34 -11.17 -24.33
CA THR A 334 -1.58 -9.93 -24.60
C THR A 334 -0.09 -10.16 -24.84
N LEU A 335 0.46 -11.31 -24.42
CA LEU A 335 1.87 -11.67 -24.64
C LEU A 335 2.15 -12.27 -26.02
N GLN A 336 1.12 -12.67 -26.76
CA GLN A 336 1.23 -13.30 -28.07
C GLN A 336 1.20 -12.30 -29.25
N LEU A 337 0.99 -11.02 -28.95
CA LEU A 337 1.01 -9.88 -29.88
C LEU A 337 2.34 -9.13 -29.77
#